data_AF-A0A108T2V9-F1
#
_entry.id   AF-A0A108T2V9-F1
#
_cell.length_a   1.000
_cell.length_b   1.000
_cell.length_c   1.000
_cell.angle_alpha   90.00
_cell.angle_beta   90.00
_cell.angle_gamma   90.00
#
_symmetry.space_group_name_H-M   'P 1'
#
loop_
_entity.id
_entity.type
_entity.pdbx_description
1 polymer ?
#
loop_
_entity_poly.entity_id
_entity_poly.type
_entity_poly.pdbx_seq_one_letter_code
_entity_poly.pdbx_strand_id
1 'polypeptide(L)'
;MTIILEIPLRNFQFWSGGKDRAEKCTDEQLDEIESMMKDIVPENGWTEAEVNDFFWFEFDTIANWLGYKGEEYFDAGVTESDVQDAEDWFNCILNANEMIDIANLDRNDYIYRDEDEEYVLDEDLVYDDFSDWWSNMNDIEKVKEYRKYE
;
A
#
# COMPACT_ATOMS: atom_id res chain seq x y z
N MET A 1 23.99 18.14 -22.39
CA MET A 1 22.67 18.01 -23.03
C MET A 1 21.73 17.61 -21.91
N THR A 2 20.70 18.41 -21.66
CA THR A 2 19.95 18.42 -20.40
C THR A 2 18.53 17.96 -20.68
N ILE A 3 18.25 16.68 -20.43
CA ILE A 3 17.13 15.96 -21.07
C ILE A 3 15.79 16.16 -20.38
N ILE A 4 15.71 16.32 -19.05
CA ILE A 4 14.40 16.60 -18.42
C ILE A 4 13.81 17.99 -18.74
N LEU A 5 14.53 18.83 -19.50
CA LEU A 5 14.01 20.13 -19.93
C LEU A 5 13.46 20.10 -21.37
N GLU A 6 13.67 19.03 -22.15
CA GLU A 6 13.36 19.04 -23.58
C GLU A 6 12.36 17.95 -24.04
N ILE A 7 12.29 16.80 -23.35
CA ILE A 7 11.40 15.68 -23.71
C ILE A 7 10.56 15.29 -22.48
N PRO A 8 9.21 15.38 -22.55
CA PRO A 8 8.34 14.89 -21.47
C PRO A 8 8.58 13.41 -21.19
N LEU A 9 8.50 12.97 -19.92
CA LEU A 9 8.80 11.58 -19.55
C LEU A 9 7.90 10.57 -20.29
N ARG A 10 6.64 10.91 -20.54
CA ARG A 10 5.70 10.11 -21.35
C ARG A 10 6.21 9.79 -22.76
N ASN A 11 7.06 10.66 -23.32
CA ASN A 11 7.64 10.52 -24.65
C ASN A 11 9.09 10.04 -24.62
N PHE A 12 9.68 9.90 -23.42
CA PHE A 12 11.04 9.44 -23.24
C PHE A 12 11.17 7.97 -23.64
N GLN A 13 12.24 7.63 -24.36
CA GLN A 13 12.49 6.25 -24.80
C GLN A 13 13.33 5.52 -23.76
N PHE A 14 12.68 4.96 -22.74
CA PHE A 14 13.33 4.12 -21.74
C PHE A 14 13.88 2.82 -22.33
N TRP A 15 14.91 2.25 -21.68
CA TRP A 15 15.48 0.96 -22.05
C TRP A 15 15.76 0.06 -20.85
N SER A 16 15.85 -1.25 -21.11
CA SER A 16 16.16 -2.27 -20.09
C SER A 16 15.24 -2.13 -18.87
N GLY A 17 15.74 -2.26 -17.63
CA GLY A 17 14.85 -2.23 -16.46
C GLY A 17 14.17 -0.88 -16.20
N GLY A 18 14.73 0.23 -16.68
CA GLY A 18 14.05 1.54 -16.63
C GLY A 18 12.78 1.55 -17.47
N LYS A 19 12.78 0.82 -18.61
CA LYS A 19 11.59 0.63 -19.44
C LYS A 19 10.54 -0.20 -18.73
N ASP A 20 10.94 -1.33 -18.15
CA ASP A 20 10.03 -2.23 -17.44
C ASP A 20 9.29 -1.52 -16.30
N ARG A 21 9.95 -0.53 -15.66
CA ARG A 21 9.34 0.32 -14.64
C ARG A 21 8.44 1.41 -15.20
N ALA A 22 8.92 2.17 -16.18
CA ALA A 22 8.14 3.24 -16.79
C ALA A 22 6.84 2.72 -17.44
N GLU A 23 6.84 1.51 -18.01
CA GLU A 23 5.64 0.89 -18.61
C GLU A 23 4.55 0.53 -17.57
N LYS A 24 4.88 0.48 -16.28
CA LYS A 24 3.90 0.28 -15.20
C LYS A 24 3.27 1.58 -14.71
N CYS A 25 3.90 2.72 -15.01
CA CYS A 25 3.36 4.02 -14.63
C CYS A 25 2.26 4.44 -15.60
N THR A 26 1.21 5.09 -15.08
CA THR A 26 0.29 5.82 -15.94
C THR A 26 0.94 7.09 -16.47
N ASP A 27 0.34 7.60 -17.53
CA ASP A 27 0.65 8.91 -18.08
C ASP A 27 0.65 10.01 -16.98
N GLU A 28 -0.38 10.07 -16.14
CA GLU A 28 -0.48 11.05 -15.05
C GLU A 28 0.64 10.89 -14.02
N GLN A 29 0.98 9.65 -13.67
CA GLN A 29 2.10 9.37 -12.77
C GLN A 29 3.43 9.79 -13.37
N LEU A 30 3.65 9.60 -14.68
CA LEU A 30 4.86 10.07 -15.36
C LEU A 30 4.98 11.61 -15.34
N ASP A 31 3.87 12.34 -15.46
CA ASP A 31 3.89 13.81 -15.34
C ASP A 31 4.23 14.26 -13.92
N GLU A 32 3.70 13.55 -12.91
CA GLU A 32 3.99 13.83 -11.50
C GLU A 32 5.46 13.55 -11.18
N ILE A 33 5.99 12.40 -11.61
CA ILE A 33 7.41 12.07 -11.48
C ILE A 33 8.26 13.13 -12.19
N GLU A 34 7.88 13.57 -13.39
CA GLU A 34 8.60 14.62 -14.12
C GLU A 34 8.64 15.93 -13.32
N SER A 35 7.53 16.30 -12.67
CA SER A 35 7.48 17.47 -11.78
C SER A 35 8.44 17.31 -10.61
N MET A 36 8.44 16.16 -9.94
CA MET A 36 9.32 15.90 -8.79
C MET A 36 10.80 15.86 -9.19
N MET A 37 11.13 15.28 -10.35
CA MET A 37 12.50 15.27 -10.89
C MET A 37 13.01 16.69 -11.23
N LYS A 38 12.12 17.61 -11.64
CA LYS A 38 12.48 19.02 -11.89
C LYS A 38 12.86 19.75 -10.61
N ASP A 39 12.27 19.39 -9.48
CA ASP A 39 12.60 20.01 -8.19
C ASP A 39 13.98 19.59 -7.66
N ILE A 40 14.46 18.40 -8.05
CA ILE A 40 15.78 17.87 -7.69
C ILE A 40 16.78 17.91 -8.84
N VAL A 41 16.55 18.75 -9.85
CA VAL A 41 17.40 18.85 -11.02
C VAL A 41 18.86 19.20 -10.66
N PRO A 42 19.87 18.42 -11.10
CA PRO A 42 21.28 18.76 -10.96
C PRO A 42 21.64 20.08 -11.68
N GLU A 43 22.75 20.70 -11.33
CA GLU A 43 23.21 21.95 -11.98
C GLU A 43 23.42 21.81 -13.50
N ASN A 44 23.91 20.64 -13.93
CA ASN A 44 24.06 20.27 -15.34
C ASN A 44 22.79 19.65 -15.94
N GLY A 45 21.75 19.51 -15.11
CA GLY A 45 20.54 18.69 -15.25
C GLY A 45 20.81 17.25 -15.64
N TRP A 46 19.76 16.52 -15.98
CA TRP A 46 19.84 15.07 -16.15
C TRP A 46 20.19 14.69 -17.57
N THR A 47 21.02 13.67 -17.69
CA THR A 47 21.26 12.94 -18.92
C THR A 47 20.23 11.82 -19.12
N GLU A 48 20.13 11.33 -20.35
CA GLU A 48 19.25 10.22 -20.74
C GLU A 48 19.54 8.99 -19.87
N ALA A 49 20.83 8.70 -19.66
CA ALA A 49 21.27 7.59 -18.83
C ALA A 49 20.85 7.77 -17.38
N GLU A 50 21.03 8.97 -16.81
CA GLU A 50 20.62 9.23 -15.42
C GLU A 50 19.10 9.14 -15.24
N VAL A 51 18.29 9.61 -16.20
CA VAL A 51 16.82 9.44 -16.17
C VAL A 51 16.45 7.95 -16.20
N ASN A 52 17.03 7.19 -17.13
CA ASN A 52 16.75 5.76 -17.24
C ASN A 52 17.20 4.97 -16.00
N ASP A 53 18.40 5.27 -15.49
CA ASP A 53 18.97 4.61 -14.32
C ASP A 53 18.18 4.96 -13.05
N PHE A 54 17.62 6.17 -12.94
CA PHE A 54 16.75 6.54 -11.84
C PHE A 54 15.46 5.69 -11.82
N PHE A 55 14.83 5.49 -12.97
CA PHE A 55 13.69 4.58 -13.09
C PHE A 55 14.06 3.12 -12.83
N TRP A 56 15.28 2.70 -13.17
CA TRP A 56 15.71 1.32 -12.99
C TRP A 56 16.09 1.02 -11.54
N PHE A 57 16.97 1.82 -10.94
CA PHE A 57 17.62 1.50 -9.67
C PHE A 57 17.02 2.21 -8.45
N GLU A 58 16.33 3.33 -8.65
CA GLU A 58 15.81 4.19 -7.58
C GLU A 58 14.27 4.22 -7.56
N PHE A 59 13.62 3.14 -8.02
CA PHE A 59 12.18 3.12 -8.18
C PHE A 59 11.41 3.20 -6.85
N ASP A 60 11.99 2.77 -5.72
CA ASP A 60 11.40 3.01 -4.40
C ASP A 60 11.20 4.51 -4.13
N THR A 61 12.15 5.35 -4.57
CA THR A 61 12.02 6.82 -4.45
C THR A 61 10.86 7.34 -5.30
N ILE A 62 10.73 6.84 -6.53
CA ILE A 62 9.61 7.18 -7.42
C ILE A 62 8.28 6.75 -6.82
N ALA A 63 8.20 5.52 -6.29
CA ALA A 63 7.00 5.00 -5.65
C ALA A 63 6.59 5.88 -4.45
N ASN A 64 7.55 6.28 -3.61
CA ASN A 64 7.31 7.22 -2.51
C ASN A 64 6.74 8.57 -2.96
N TRP A 65 7.23 9.12 -4.08
CA TRP A 65 6.66 10.36 -4.62
C TRP A 65 5.22 10.21 -5.05
N LEU A 66 4.85 9.04 -5.56
CA LEU A 66 3.48 8.71 -5.98
C LEU A 66 2.58 8.26 -4.81
N GLY A 67 3.06 8.35 -3.56
CA GLY A 67 2.29 8.02 -2.36
C GLY A 67 2.26 6.53 -2.00
N TYR A 68 3.21 5.74 -2.46
CA TYR A 68 3.40 4.33 -2.09
C TYR A 68 4.61 4.20 -1.17
N LYS A 69 4.62 3.29 -0.19
CA LYS A 69 5.78 3.10 0.71
C LYS A 69 7.05 2.54 0.03
N GLY A 70 6.93 2.14 -1.23
CA GLY A 70 8.00 1.56 -2.01
C GLY A 70 7.48 0.81 -3.24
N GLU A 71 8.42 0.20 -3.97
CA GLU A 71 8.15 -0.52 -5.22
C GLU A 71 7.14 -1.66 -5.04
N GLU A 72 7.24 -2.43 -3.96
CA GLU A 72 6.34 -3.55 -3.69
C GLU A 72 4.88 -3.11 -3.52
N TYR A 73 4.67 -1.93 -2.92
CA TYR A 73 3.36 -1.30 -2.72
C TYR A 73 2.81 -0.75 -4.03
N PHE A 74 3.67 -0.14 -4.84
CA PHE A 74 3.32 0.29 -6.19
C PHE A 74 2.87 -0.89 -7.07
N ASP A 75 3.65 -1.97 -7.09
CA ASP A 75 3.33 -3.18 -7.85
C ASP A 75 2.04 -3.86 -7.34
N ALA A 76 1.70 -3.69 -6.06
CA ALA A 76 0.45 -4.16 -5.48
C ALA A 76 -0.76 -3.22 -5.69
N GLY A 77 -0.54 -1.98 -6.15
CA GLY A 77 -1.58 -0.96 -6.23
C GLY A 77 -2.15 -0.57 -4.86
N VAL A 78 -1.27 -0.43 -3.86
CA VAL A 78 -1.60 -0.11 -2.47
C VAL A 78 -0.85 1.16 -2.04
N THR A 79 -1.54 2.29 -2.01
CA THR A 79 -0.99 3.57 -1.54
C THR A 79 -0.92 3.65 -0.02
N GLU A 80 -0.18 4.62 0.51
CA GLU A 80 -0.19 4.94 1.94
C GLU A 80 -1.58 5.32 2.45
N SER A 81 -2.39 5.98 1.61
CA SER A 81 -3.79 6.29 1.94
C SER A 81 -4.62 5.03 2.10
N ASP A 82 -4.49 4.07 1.18
CA ASP A 82 -5.19 2.79 1.28
C ASP A 82 -4.86 2.06 2.60
N VAL A 83 -3.58 2.10 3.02
CA VAL A 83 -3.15 1.50 4.28
C VAL A 83 -3.81 2.20 5.47
N GLN A 84 -3.90 3.54 5.46
CA GLN A 84 -4.57 4.28 6.51
C GLN A 84 -6.08 3.98 6.54
N ASP A 85 -6.73 3.91 5.38
CA ASP A 85 -8.16 3.59 5.28
C ASP A 85 -8.46 2.18 5.84
N ALA A 86 -7.57 1.21 5.58
CA ALA A 86 -7.68 -0.14 6.13
C ALA A 86 -7.52 -0.16 7.67
N GLU A 87 -6.59 0.61 8.23
CA GLU A 87 -6.43 0.72 9.70
C GLU A 87 -7.62 1.46 10.33
N ASP A 88 -8.14 2.50 9.70
CA ASP A 88 -9.32 3.23 10.18
C ASP A 88 -10.57 2.35 10.17
N TRP A 89 -10.73 1.53 9.13
CA TRP A 89 -11.78 0.50 9.06
C TRP A 89 -11.65 -0.50 10.22
N PHE A 90 -10.47 -1.07 10.43
CA PHE A 90 -10.22 -2.02 11.52
C PHE A 90 -10.60 -1.42 12.89
N ASN A 91 -10.18 -0.18 13.15
CA ASN A 91 -10.47 0.54 14.41
C ASN A 91 -11.96 0.88 14.60
N CYS A 92 -12.77 0.77 13.55
CA CYS A 92 -14.21 1.01 13.60
C CYS A 92 -15.03 -0.27 13.86
N ILE A 93 -14.39 -1.45 13.84
CA ILE A 93 -15.05 -2.73 14.14
C ILE A 93 -15.15 -2.86 15.67
N LEU A 94 -16.38 -2.80 16.20
CA LEU A 94 -16.64 -2.85 17.64
C LEU A 94 -17.52 -4.05 18.05
N ASN A 95 -18.06 -4.80 17.09
CA ASN A 95 -18.96 -5.91 17.38
C ASN A 95 -18.21 -7.24 17.36
N ALA A 96 -18.22 -7.98 18.47
CA ALA A 96 -17.53 -9.26 18.57
C ALA A 96 -18.02 -10.31 17.54
N ASN A 97 -19.30 -10.29 17.14
CA ASN A 97 -19.78 -11.22 16.11
C ASN A 97 -19.22 -10.86 14.73
N GLU A 98 -19.11 -9.57 14.43
CA GLU A 98 -18.50 -9.08 13.20
C GLU A 98 -17.01 -9.44 13.15
N MET A 99 -16.28 -9.28 14.27
CA MET A 99 -14.88 -9.70 14.39
C MET A 99 -14.71 -11.20 14.11
N ILE A 100 -15.58 -12.04 14.69
CA ILE A 100 -15.60 -13.49 14.45
C ILE A 100 -15.83 -13.79 12.97
N ASP A 101 -16.80 -13.14 12.33
CA ASP A 101 -17.14 -13.39 10.94
C ASP A 101 -16.01 -12.93 9.99
N ILE A 102 -15.43 -11.75 10.23
CA ILE A 102 -14.36 -11.15 9.41
C ILE A 102 -13.08 -12.00 9.48
N ALA A 103 -12.63 -12.32 10.70
CA ALA A 103 -11.42 -13.12 10.90
C ALA A 103 -11.66 -14.64 10.77
N ASN A 104 -12.91 -15.05 10.51
CA ASN A 104 -13.33 -16.44 10.42
C ASN A 104 -12.89 -17.27 11.65
N LEU A 105 -13.13 -16.72 12.84
CA LEU A 105 -12.84 -17.36 14.13
C LEU A 105 -13.93 -18.38 14.48
N ASP A 106 -13.61 -19.44 15.22
CA ASP A 106 -14.65 -20.38 15.69
C ASP A 106 -15.34 -19.80 16.92
N ARG A 107 -16.60 -19.38 16.76
CA ARG A 107 -17.42 -18.84 17.85
C ARG A 107 -17.40 -19.72 19.12
N ASN A 108 -17.31 -21.04 18.98
CA ASN A 108 -17.36 -21.94 20.13
C ASN A 108 -16.15 -21.80 21.06
N ASP A 109 -15.03 -21.28 20.56
CA ASP A 109 -13.81 -21.05 21.36
C ASP A 109 -14.00 -19.89 22.36
N TYR A 110 -15.01 -19.05 22.14
CA TYR A 110 -15.29 -17.86 22.94
C TYR A 110 -16.54 -17.97 23.81
N ILE A 111 -17.25 -19.09 23.77
CA ILE A 111 -18.48 -19.27 24.56
C ILE A 111 -18.16 -20.07 25.83
N TYR A 112 -18.52 -19.51 26.99
CA TYR A 112 -18.44 -20.19 28.27
C TYR A 112 -19.79 -20.15 29.00
N ARG A 113 -19.92 -20.96 30.06
CA ARG A 113 -21.08 -20.89 30.97
C ARG A 113 -20.72 -20.05 32.18
N ASP A 114 -21.55 -19.06 32.48
CA ASP A 114 -21.38 -18.22 33.66
C ASP A 114 -21.90 -18.91 34.94
N GLU A 115 -21.96 -18.15 36.04
CA GLU A 115 -22.42 -18.63 37.34
C GLU A 115 -23.90 -19.06 37.35
N ASP A 116 -24.70 -18.55 36.41
CA ASP A 116 -26.13 -18.85 36.24
C ASP A 116 -26.38 -19.97 35.20
N GLU A 117 -25.31 -20.63 34.73
CA GLU A 117 -25.30 -21.63 33.65
C GLU A 117 -25.76 -21.09 32.27
N GLU A 118 -25.78 -19.77 32.08
CA GLU A 118 -26.08 -19.14 30.81
C GLU A 118 -24.84 -19.10 29.91
N TYR A 119 -25.05 -19.24 28.60
CA TYR A 119 -23.95 -19.14 27.63
C TYR A 119 -23.64 -17.68 27.34
N VAL A 120 -22.42 -17.27 27.67
CA VAL A 120 -21.92 -15.91 27.50
C VAL A 120 -20.74 -15.93 26.52
N LEU A 121 -20.65 -14.89 25.69
CA LEU A 121 -19.53 -14.67 24.78
C LEU A 121 -18.43 -13.90 25.52
N ASP A 122 -17.21 -14.42 25.48
CA ASP A 122 -16.02 -13.73 25.94
C ASP A 122 -15.57 -12.72 24.87
N GLU A 123 -16.16 -11.53 24.91
CA GLU A 123 -15.88 -10.45 23.94
C GLU A 123 -14.44 -9.95 24.04
N ASP A 124 -13.84 -9.98 25.24
CA ASP A 124 -12.45 -9.58 25.45
C ASP A 124 -11.49 -10.55 24.72
N LEU A 125 -11.73 -11.86 24.85
CA LEU A 125 -10.93 -12.87 24.13
C LEU A 125 -11.12 -12.79 22.60
N VAL A 126 -12.33 -12.50 22.13
CA VAL A 126 -12.57 -12.26 20.70
C VAL A 126 -11.76 -11.06 20.20
N TYR A 127 -11.75 -9.96 20.96
CA TYR A 127 -11.00 -8.76 20.60
C TYR A 127 -9.49 -9.02 20.54
N ASP A 128 -8.94 -9.76 21.51
CA ASP A 128 -7.52 -10.12 21.55
C ASP A 128 -7.13 -10.95 20.32
N ASP A 129 -7.86 -12.03 20.03
CA ASP A 129 -7.59 -12.89 18.88
C ASP A 129 -7.80 -12.17 17.53
N PHE A 130 -8.82 -11.30 17.44
CA PHE A 130 -9.07 -10.48 16.26
C PHE A 130 -7.94 -9.47 16.02
N SER A 131 -7.45 -8.84 17.08
CA SER A 131 -6.32 -7.90 17.01
C SER A 131 -5.02 -8.59 16.62
N ASP A 132 -4.79 -9.80 17.14
CA ASP A 132 -3.64 -10.62 16.77
C ASP A 132 -3.73 -11.07 15.31
N TRP A 133 -4.91 -11.48 14.83
CA TRP A 133 -5.14 -11.79 13.42
C TRP A 133 -4.79 -10.61 12.52
N TRP A 134 -5.25 -9.39 12.86
CA TRP A 134 -4.95 -8.18 12.08
C TRP A 134 -3.47 -7.83 12.10
N SER A 135 -2.82 -7.91 13.26
CA SER A 135 -1.41 -7.54 13.46
C SER A 135 -0.43 -8.49 12.77
N ASN A 136 -0.86 -9.73 12.50
CA ASN A 136 -0.05 -10.72 11.77
C ASN A 136 -0.06 -10.51 10.25
N MET A 137 -0.97 -9.68 9.71
CA MET A 137 -1.00 -9.33 8.29
C MET A 137 -0.06 -8.15 7.98
N ASN A 138 0.62 -8.21 6.84
CA ASN A 138 1.32 -7.03 6.32
C ASN A 138 0.34 -6.03 5.71
N ASP A 139 0.79 -4.79 5.48
CA ASP A 139 -0.04 -3.70 4.96
C ASP A 139 -0.78 -4.05 3.65
N ILE A 140 -0.14 -4.76 2.72
CA ILE A 140 -0.77 -5.16 1.45
C ILE A 140 -1.88 -6.21 1.70
N GLU A 141 -1.68 -7.12 2.65
CA GLU A 141 -2.69 -8.10 3.07
C GLU A 141 -3.87 -7.42 3.76
N LYS A 142 -3.60 -6.48 4.67
CA LYS A 142 -4.61 -5.66 5.35
C LYS A 142 -5.49 -4.89 4.38
N VAL A 143 -4.88 -4.22 3.40
CA VAL A 143 -5.64 -3.50 2.36
C VAL A 143 -6.48 -4.44 1.49
N LYS A 144 -5.95 -5.62 1.14
CA LYS A 144 -6.73 -6.63 0.41
C LYS A 144 -7.92 -7.15 1.21
N GLU A 145 -7.77 -7.29 2.52
CA GLU A 145 -8.84 -7.69 3.42
C GLU A 145 -9.90 -6.60 3.50
N TYR A 146 -9.50 -5.37 3.81
CA TYR A 146 -10.36 -4.19 3.86
C TYR A 146 -11.19 -4.01 2.58
N ARG A 147 -10.58 -4.10 1.40
CA ARG A 147 -11.25 -3.95 0.08
C ARG A 147 -12.33 -4.99 -0.20
N LYS A 148 -12.49 -6.04 0.60
CA LYS A 148 -13.65 -6.96 0.50
C LYS A 148 -14.93 -6.34 1.04
N TYR A 149 -14.83 -5.25 1.80
CA TYR A 149 -15.91 -4.61 2.54
C TYR A 149 -16.23 -3.18 2.06
N GLU A 150 -15.55 -2.70 1.00
CA GLU A 150 -15.90 -1.49 0.22
C GLU A 150 -17.04 -1.73 -0.78
#